data_AF-A0A8E2DW66-F1
#
_entry.id   AF-A0A8E2DW66-F1
#
_cell.length_a   1.000
_cell.length_b   1.000
_cell.length_c   1.000
_cell.angle_alpha   90.00
_cell.angle_beta   90.00
_cell.angle_gamma   90.00
#
_symmetry.space_group_name_H-M   'P 1'
#
loop_
_entity.id
_entity.type
_entity.pdbx_description
1 polymer ?
#
loop_
_entity_poly.entity_id
_entity_poly.type
_entity_poly.pdbx_seq_one_letter_code
_entity_poly.pdbx_strand_id
1 'polypeptide(L)'
;MSSSLRRDICTLHAPGTLTSTIDRSRVDYFLPKELQNECRFWVQHLQRGQTHFLVDMQLQVQVYTFLKEYFLYWLEALSLMSKPTGSIRALISLEDLINEFPVHQELRDIVYDAKRFALRNVWIIEHAPLQLYYSALCFAPSASVVRRHFQREMSARICSGVDIRESWGALLVTLEGHLNSVNAVAFSPDGKLV
;
A
#
# COMPACT_ATOMS: atom_id res chain seq x y z
N MET A 1 -8.31 -3.48 13.96
CA MET A 1 -7.18 -3.06 13.09
C MET A 1 -6.65 -1.65 13.38
N SER A 2 -7.43 -0.57 13.16
CA SER A 2 -6.92 0.82 13.18
C SER A 2 -6.28 1.24 14.51
N SER A 3 -6.78 0.78 15.66
CA SER A 3 -6.22 1.12 16.98
C SER A 3 -4.82 0.57 17.24
N SER A 4 -4.37 -0.42 16.47
CA SER A 4 -3.11 -1.12 16.69
C SER A 4 -2.01 -0.71 15.70
N LEU A 5 -2.40 -0.20 14.53
CA LEU A 5 -1.47 0.25 13.49
C LEU A 5 -0.94 1.65 13.79
N ARG A 6 0.38 1.81 13.65
CA ARG A 6 1.07 3.09 13.79
C ARG A 6 2.35 3.08 12.98
N ARG A 7 2.89 4.26 12.70
CA ARG A 7 4.23 4.42 12.12
C ARG A 7 5.29 3.73 12.98
N ASP A 8 6.21 3.06 12.32
CA ASP A 8 7.34 2.37 12.96
C ASP A 8 6.86 1.41 14.06
N ILE A 9 5.92 0.53 13.70
CA ILE A 9 5.24 -0.36 14.65
C ILE A 9 6.21 -1.28 15.39
N CYS A 10 7.30 -1.67 14.72
CA CYS A 10 8.38 -2.48 15.28
C CYS A 10 9.54 -1.66 15.88
N THR A 11 9.41 -0.33 15.99
CA THR A 11 10.41 0.58 16.59
C THR A 11 11.83 0.40 16.03
N LEU A 12 11.94 0.31 14.70
CA LEU A 12 13.20 0.11 13.98
C LEU A 12 14.04 1.38 13.93
N HIS A 13 13.41 2.55 14.00
CA HIS A 13 13.99 3.91 13.95
C HIS A 13 14.73 4.29 12.66
N ALA A 14 15.55 3.40 12.11
CA ALA A 14 16.37 3.66 10.94
C ALA A 14 15.55 3.44 9.63
N PRO A 15 15.38 4.48 8.79
CA PRO A 15 14.58 4.36 7.57
C PRO A 15 15.09 3.33 6.56
N GLY A 16 16.39 3.04 6.57
CA GLY A 16 17.04 2.09 5.65
C GLY A 16 17.02 0.64 6.14
N THR A 17 16.38 0.34 7.27
CA THR A 17 16.33 -1.04 7.80
C THR A 17 15.64 -1.95 6.81
N LEU A 18 16.35 -3.01 6.41
CA LEU A 18 15.83 -3.98 5.46
C LEU A 18 15.02 -5.06 6.17
N THR A 19 13.89 -5.48 5.59
CA THR A 19 13.04 -6.56 6.12
C THR A 19 13.81 -7.85 6.40
N SER A 20 14.82 -8.16 5.57
CA SER A 20 15.71 -9.31 5.73
C SER A 20 16.59 -9.26 6.99
N THR A 21 16.81 -8.08 7.56
CA THR A 21 17.65 -7.88 8.75
C THR A 21 16.86 -7.85 10.06
N ILE A 22 15.52 -7.87 9.98
CA ILE A 22 14.64 -7.79 11.14
C ILE A 22 14.37 -9.19 11.67
N ASP A 23 14.54 -9.38 12.98
CA ASP A 23 14.18 -10.65 13.63
C ASP A 23 12.65 -10.86 13.60
N ARG A 24 12.22 -12.05 13.17
CA ARG A 24 10.80 -12.44 13.17
C ARG A 24 10.20 -12.40 14.56
N SER A 25 10.96 -12.71 15.61
CA SER A 25 10.45 -12.65 16.99
C SER A 25 9.97 -11.25 17.36
N ARG A 26 10.67 -10.22 16.89
CA ARG A 26 10.30 -8.81 17.06
C ARG A 26 9.03 -8.48 16.29
N VAL A 27 8.93 -8.94 15.05
CA VAL A 27 7.73 -8.75 14.22
C VAL A 27 6.52 -9.40 14.89
N ASP A 28 6.63 -10.64 15.34
CA ASP A 28 5.52 -11.37 15.98
C ASP A 28 5.12 -10.77 17.35
N TYR A 29 6.06 -10.14 18.05
CA TYR A 29 5.78 -9.41 19.30
C TYR A 29 4.92 -8.15 19.04
N PHE A 30 5.28 -7.33 18.05
CA PHE A 30 4.56 -6.08 17.74
C PHE A 30 3.35 -6.27 16.82
N LEU A 31 3.32 -7.36 16.05
CA LEU A 31 2.21 -7.76 15.17
C LEU A 31 1.69 -9.14 15.61
N PRO A 32 0.79 -9.20 16.62
CA PRO A 32 0.14 -10.43 17.03
C PRO A 32 -0.64 -11.10 15.89
N LYS A 33 -0.90 -12.39 16.02
CA LYS A 33 -1.46 -13.21 14.94
C LYS A 33 -2.82 -12.69 14.44
N GLU A 34 -3.62 -12.15 15.34
CA GLU A 34 -4.93 -11.55 15.07
C GLU A 34 -4.77 -10.34 14.15
N LEU A 35 -3.89 -9.39 14.51
CA LEU A 35 -3.62 -8.20 13.71
C LEU A 35 -3.02 -8.55 12.34
N GLN A 36 -2.14 -9.56 12.29
CA GLN A 36 -1.61 -10.04 11.02
C GLN A 36 -2.72 -10.60 10.11
N ASN A 37 -3.70 -11.32 10.67
CA ASN A 37 -4.82 -11.86 9.90
C ASN A 37 -5.74 -10.75 9.41
N GLU A 38 -6.08 -9.78 10.26
CA GLU A 38 -6.84 -8.59 9.86
C GLU A 38 -6.16 -7.85 8.70
N CYS A 39 -4.86 -7.55 8.83
CA CYS A 39 -4.10 -6.87 7.78
C CYS A 39 -4.11 -7.64 6.45
N ARG A 40 -4.08 -8.98 6.49
CA ARG A 40 -4.04 -9.82 5.28
C ARG A 40 -5.39 -9.98 4.59
N PHE A 41 -6.47 -10.11 5.35
CA PHE A 41 -7.71 -10.67 4.82
C PHE A 41 -8.88 -9.68 4.78
N TRP A 42 -8.78 -8.48 5.34
CA TRP A 42 -9.91 -7.54 5.39
C TRP A 42 -10.52 -7.26 4.01
N VAL A 43 -9.72 -7.06 2.96
CA VAL A 43 -10.24 -6.88 1.58
C VAL A 43 -10.93 -8.14 1.08
N GLN A 44 -10.35 -9.32 1.34
CA GLN A 44 -10.98 -10.58 0.93
C GLN A 44 -12.33 -10.79 1.62
N HIS A 45 -12.44 -10.38 2.89
CA HIS A 45 -13.71 -10.40 3.61
C HIS A 45 -14.73 -9.44 2.99
N LEU A 46 -14.31 -8.24 2.56
CA LEU A 46 -15.17 -7.32 1.82
C LEU A 46 -15.65 -7.89 0.49
N GLN A 47 -14.77 -8.55 -0.28
CA GLN A 47 -15.15 -9.20 -1.54
C GLN A 47 -16.19 -10.31 -1.32
N ARG A 48 -15.99 -11.16 -0.30
CA ARG A 48 -16.97 -12.21 0.04
C ARG A 48 -18.29 -11.64 0.52
N GLY A 49 -18.25 -10.49 1.20
CA GLY A 49 -19.42 -9.74 1.67
C GLY A 49 -19.85 -8.61 0.72
N GLN A 50 -19.53 -8.69 -0.58
CA GLN A 50 -19.69 -7.55 -1.50
C GLN A 50 -21.10 -6.96 -1.50
N THR A 51 -22.14 -7.81 -1.46
CA THR A 51 -23.54 -7.34 -1.45
C THR A 51 -23.85 -6.47 -0.23
N HIS A 52 -23.29 -6.81 0.93
CA HIS A 52 -23.42 -6.01 2.15
C HIS A 52 -22.60 -4.72 2.05
N PHE A 53 -21.36 -4.80 1.55
CA PHE A 53 -20.49 -3.64 1.38
C PHE A 53 -21.08 -2.57 0.45
N LEU A 54 -21.75 -2.99 -0.61
CA LEU A 54 -22.29 -2.07 -1.63
C LEU A 54 -23.50 -1.27 -1.14
N VAL A 55 -24.31 -1.83 -0.25
CA VAL A 55 -25.49 -1.15 0.32
C VAL A 55 -25.16 -0.38 1.60
N ASP A 56 -24.08 -0.76 2.29
CA ASP A 56 -23.66 -0.16 3.54
C ASP A 56 -22.73 1.05 3.32
N MET A 57 -23.34 2.23 3.25
CA MET A 57 -22.62 3.51 3.12
C MET A 57 -21.68 3.77 4.30
N GLN A 58 -22.04 3.31 5.51
CA GLN A 58 -21.19 3.48 6.68
C GLN A 58 -19.92 2.64 6.56
N LEU A 59 -20.03 1.41 6.06
CA LEU A 59 -18.87 0.56 5.80
C LEU A 59 -17.97 1.14 4.70
N GLN A 60 -18.54 1.73 3.64
CA GLN A 60 -17.75 2.44 2.62
C GLN A 60 -16.97 3.62 3.22
N VAL A 61 -17.61 4.41 4.09
CA VAL A 61 -16.95 5.50 4.81
C VAL A 61 -15.86 4.97 5.74
N GLN A 62 -16.07 3.83 6.39
CA GLN A 62 -15.05 3.19 7.24
C GLN A 62 -13.84 2.74 6.42
N VAL A 63 -14.04 2.14 5.24
CA VAL A 63 -12.94 1.75 4.33
C VAL A 63 -12.19 2.98 3.83
N TYR A 64 -12.91 4.03 3.40
CA TYR A 64 -12.30 5.29 3.00
C TYR A 64 -11.46 5.89 4.14
N THR A 65 -12.02 5.97 5.35
CA THR A 65 -11.33 6.52 6.53
C THR A 65 -10.10 5.68 6.88
N PHE A 66 -10.19 4.36 6.80
CA PHE A 66 -9.07 3.46 7.01
C PHE A 66 -7.94 3.74 6.00
N LEU A 67 -8.23 3.83 4.71
CA LEU A 67 -7.23 4.14 3.68
C LEU A 67 -6.65 5.55 3.86
N LYS A 68 -7.49 6.51 4.24
CA LYS A 68 -7.08 7.90 4.46
C LYS A 68 -6.09 8.04 5.62
N GLU A 69 -6.29 7.31 6.70
CA GLU A 69 -5.53 7.52 7.95
C GLU A 69 -4.48 6.44 8.22
N TYR A 70 -4.69 5.21 7.75
CA TYR A 70 -3.88 4.04 8.13
C TYR A 70 -3.23 3.31 6.95
N PHE A 71 -3.42 3.77 5.70
CA PHE A 71 -2.88 3.09 4.52
C PHE A 71 -1.36 2.83 4.59
N LEU A 72 -0.55 3.84 4.95
CA LEU A 72 0.90 3.64 5.05
C LEU A 72 1.29 2.71 6.20
N TYR A 73 0.59 2.80 7.33
CA TYR A 73 0.82 1.92 8.49
C TYR A 73 0.45 0.47 8.16
N TRP A 74 -0.61 0.28 7.36
CA TRP A 74 -1.01 -1.02 6.84
C TRP A 74 0.02 -1.58 5.84
N LEU A 75 0.54 -0.76 4.93
CA LEU A 75 1.63 -1.17 4.03
C LEU A 75 2.91 -1.52 4.80
N GLU A 76 3.26 -0.74 5.83
CA GLU A 76 4.39 -1.04 6.72
C GLU A 76 4.21 -2.40 7.40
N ALA A 77 3.04 -2.67 7.96
CA ALA A 77 2.75 -3.97 8.59
C ALA A 77 2.86 -5.12 7.58
N LEU A 78 2.28 -4.98 6.38
CA LEU A 78 2.37 -6.01 5.34
C LEU A 78 3.81 -6.24 4.82
N SER A 79 4.60 -5.17 4.75
CA SER A 79 6.03 -5.22 4.44
C SER A 79 6.79 -6.04 5.48
N LEU A 80 6.59 -5.75 6.77
CA LEU A 80 7.22 -6.45 7.89
C LEU A 80 6.85 -7.94 7.96
N MET A 81 5.65 -8.29 7.50
CA MET A 81 5.19 -9.67 7.42
C MET A 81 5.80 -10.43 6.21
N SER A 82 6.67 -9.79 5.42
CA SER A 82 7.24 -10.30 4.16
C SER A 82 6.15 -10.80 3.19
N LYS A 83 5.02 -10.09 3.13
CA LYS A 83 3.90 -10.38 2.20
C LYS A 83 3.57 -9.19 1.30
N PRO A 84 4.54 -8.60 0.58
CA PRO A 84 4.32 -7.43 -0.26
C PRO A 84 3.33 -7.69 -1.40
N THR A 85 3.40 -8.85 -2.06
CA THR A 85 2.45 -9.24 -3.12
C THR A 85 1.00 -9.30 -2.61
N GLY A 86 0.81 -9.58 -1.32
CA GLY A 86 -0.51 -9.58 -0.68
C GLY A 86 -1.14 -8.19 -0.65
N SER A 87 -0.35 -7.15 -0.40
CA SER A 87 -0.83 -5.76 -0.38
C SER A 87 -1.35 -5.30 -1.74
N ILE A 88 -0.58 -5.60 -2.80
CA ILE A 88 -0.92 -5.20 -4.18
C ILE A 88 -2.15 -5.97 -4.65
N ARG A 89 -2.21 -7.29 -4.42
CA ARG A 89 -3.38 -8.09 -4.77
C ARG A 89 -4.63 -7.61 -4.04
N ALA A 90 -4.52 -7.26 -2.75
CA ALA A 90 -5.62 -6.69 -2.00
C ALA A 90 -6.09 -5.36 -2.62
N LEU A 91 -5.18 -4.47 -3.04
CA LEU A 91 -5.55 -3.21 -3.68
C LEU A 91 -6.21 -3.42 -5.05
N ILE A 92 -5.72 -4.34 -5.87
CA ILE A 92 -6.34 -4.71 -7.16
C ILE A 92 -7.75 -5.27 -6.92
N SER A 93 -7.88 -6.22 -6.00
CA SER A 93 -9.16 -6.80 -5.59
C SER A 93 -10.17 -5.75 -5.11
N LEU A 94 -9.71 -4.76 -4.33
CA LEU A 94 -10.57 -3.68 -3.83
C LEU A 94 -10.98 -2.74 -4.96
N GLU A 95 -10.07 -2.42 -5.88
CA GLU A 95 -10.36 -1.56 -7.03
C GLU A 95 -11.35 -2.22 -7.99
N ASP A 96 -11.17 -3.51 -8.29
CA ASP A 96 -12.11 -4.30 -9.11
C ASP A 96 -13.51 -4.27 -8.47
N LEU A 97 -13.59 -4.55 -7.17
CA LEU A 97 -14.84 -4.56 -6.41
C LEU A 97 -15.55 -3.21 -6.48
N ILE A 98 -14.86 -2.09 -6.36
CA ILE A 98 -15.52 -0.79 -6.40
C ILE A 98 -15.84 -0.33 -7.82
N ASN A 99 -15.06 -0.73 -8.83
CA ASN A 99 -15.28 -0.32 -10.22
C ASN A 99 -16.53 -0.97 -10.85
N GLU A 100 -16.91 -2.16 -10.38
CA GLU A 100 -18.11 -2.85 -10.87
C GLU A 100 -19.43 -2.21 -10.41
N PHE A 101 -19.40 -1.31 -9.42
CA PHE A 101 -20.61 -0.81 -8.75
C PHE A 101 -20.55 0.69 -8.45
N PRO A 102 -21.70 1.36 -8.22
CA PRO A 102 -21.74 2.76 -7.83
C PRO A 102 -21.33 2.96 -6.36
N VAL A 103 -20.08 3.37 -6.12
CA VAL A 103 -19.58 3.88 -4.83
C VAL A 103 -19.20 5.36 -4.92
N HIS A 104 -19.01 5.99 -3.76
CA HIS A 104 -18.52 7.37 -3.64
C HIS A 104 -17.20 7.61 -4.39
N GLN A 105 -17.11 8.76 -5.08
CA GLN A 105 -15.93 9.13 -5.87
C GLN A 105 -14.66 9.19 -5.03
N GLU A 106 -14.72 9.72 -3.81
CA GLU A 106 -13.56 9.83 -2.92
C GLU A 106 -12.93 8.47 -2.58
N LEU A 107 -13.78 7.43 -2.43
CA LEU A 107 -13.31 6.07 -2.21
C LEU A 107 -12.61 5.51 -3.47
N ARG A 108 -13.14 5.78 -4.66
CA ARG A 108 -12.47 5.39 -5.92
C ARG A 108 -11.13 6.07 -6.07
N ASP A 109 -11.09 7.37 -5.83
CA ASP A 109 -9.89 8.19 -6.02
C ASP A 109 -8.77 7.71 -5.08
N ILE A 110 -9.07 7.46 -3.79
CA ILE A 110 -8.06 6.96 -2.86
C ILE A 110 -7.63 5.53 -3.17
N VAL A 111 -8.53 4.64 -3.58
CA VAL A 111 -8.18 3.24 -3.92
C VAL A 111 -7.32 3.19 -5.18
N TYR A 112 -7.68 3.96 -6.21
CA TYR A 112 -6.87 4.11 -7.42
C TYR A 112 -5.48 4.64 -7.07
N ASP A 113 -5.41 5.74 -6.33
CA ASP A 113 -4.14 6.37 -5.94
C ASP A 113 -3.28 5.45 -5.06
N ALA A 114 -3.90 4.75 -4.10
CA ALA A 114 -3.24 3.76 -3.24
C ALA A 114 -2.66 2.60 -4.04
N LYS A 115 -3.39 2.07 -5.02
CA LYS A 115 -2.88 1.04 -5.93
C LYS A 115 -1.69 1.58 -6.75
N ARG A 116 -1.79 2.78 -7.32
CA ARG A 116 -0.69 3.40 -8.07
C ARG A 116 0.54 3.62 -7.18
N PHE A 117 0.34 4.09 -5.96
CA PHE A 117 1.39 4.30 -4.97
C PHE A 117 2.09 2.98 -4.61
N ALA A 118 1.33 1.93 -4.34
CA ALA A 118 1.89 0.62 -4.00
C ALA A 118 2.67 0.01 -5.17
N LEU A 119 2.12 0.04 -6.39
CA LEU A 119 2.79 -0.46 -7.60
C LEU A 119 4.06 0.33 -7.96
N ARG A 120 4.08 1.64 -7.71
CA ARG A 120 5.28 2.45 -7.96
C ARG A 120 6.41 2.11 -7.00
N ASN A 121 6.06 1.73 -5.77
CA ASN A 121 6.97 1.58 -4.65
C ASN A 121 7.05 0.12 -4.17
N VAL A 122 6.80 -0.86 -5.04
CA VAL A 122 6.82 -2.29 -4.67
C VAL A 122 8.10 -2.64 -3.96
N TRP A 123 9.26 -2.29 -4.54
CA TRP A 123 10.55 -2.61 -3.94
C TRP A 123 10.70 -2.09 -2.50
N ILE A 124 10.24 -0.86 -2.23
CA ILE A 124 10.23 -0.27 -0.88
C ILE A 124 9.34 -1.07 0.05
N ILE A 125 8.14 -1.45 -0.41
CA ILE A 125 7.21 -2.28 0.38
C ILE A 125 7.80 -3.67 0.63
N GLU A 126 8.60 -4.25 -0.26
CA GLU A 126 9.17 -5.58 -0.02
C GLU A 126 10.38 -5.54 0.91
N HIS A 127 11.22 -4.50 0.78
CA HIS A 127 12.55 -4.50 1.36
C HIS A 127 12.75 -3.48 2.48
N ALA A 128 12.10 -2.33 2.46
CA ALA A 128 12.43 -1.21 3.34
C ALA A 128 11.17 -0.49 3.87
N PRO A 129 10.42 -1.07 4.82
CA PRO A 129 9.09 -0.61 5.25
C PRO A 129 9.06 0.89 5.62
N LEU A 130 10.08 1.37 6.32
CA LEU A 130 10.12 2.76 6.77
C LEU A 130 10.38 3.75 5.63
N GLN A 131 10.93 3.32 4.49
CA GLN A 131 11.10 4.19 3.31
C GLN A 131 9.77 4.68 2.73
N LEU A 132 8.64 4.06 3.10
CA LEU A 132 7.31 4.55 2.73
C LEU A 132 7.09 6.01 3.12
N TYR A 133 7.53 6.41 4.32
CA TYR A 133 7.33 7.76 4.84
C TYR A 133 8.32 8.79 4.29
N TYR A 134 9.39 8.32 3.64
CA TYR A 134 10.47 9.15 3.12
C TYR A 134 10.43 9.15 1.59
N SER A 135 11.17 8.25 0.94
CA SER A 135 11.26 8.22 -0.51
C SER A 135 9.90 8.03 -1.18
N ALA A 136 9.09 7.04 -0.79
CA ALA A 136 7.84 6.76 -1.50
C ALA A 136 6.86 7.94 -1.47
N LEU A 137 6.69 8.59 -0.31
CA LEU A 137 5.86 9.81 -0.19
C LEU A 137 6.48 11.04 -0.85
N CYS A 138 7.78 11.27 -0.71
CA CYS A 138 8.44 12.44 -1.31
C CYS A 138 8.34 12.44 -2.84
N PHE A 139 8.45 11.26 -3.46
CA PHE A 139 8.40 11.10 -4.92
C PHE A 139 7.00 10.78 -5.45
N ALA A 140 5.97 10.71 -4.59
CA ALA A 140 4.59 10.63 -5.04
C ALA A 140 4.17 11.93 -5.75
N PRO A 141 3.35 11.86 -6.82
CA PRO A 141 2.89 13.04 -7.55
C PRO A 141 2.16 14.05 -6.67
N SER A 142 2.17 15.32 -7.05
CA SER A 142 1.61 16.38 -6.23
C SER A 142 0.09 16.26 -6.04
N ALA A 143 -0.63 15.74 -7.04
CA ALA A 143 -2.05 15.47 -6.97
C ALA A 143 -2.42 14.19 -6.19
N SER A 144 -1.44 13.34 -5.84
CA SER A 144 -1.69 12.07 -5.15
C SER A 144 -2.51 12.27 -3.88
N VAL A 145 -3.61 11.53 -3.78
CA VAL A 145 -4.53 11.54 -2.64
C VAL A 145 -3.81 11.02 -1.39
N VAL A 146 -3.05 9.92 -1.52
CA VAL A 146 -2.20 9.37 -0.46
C VAL A 146 -1.20 10.42 0.01
N ARG A 147 -0.47 11.06 -0.90
CA ARG A 147 0.51 12.10 -0.53
C ARG A 147 -0.12 13.23 0.28
N ARG A 148 -1.29 13.71 -0.14
CA ARG A 148 -2.02 14.79 0.55
C ARG A 148 -2.49 14.36 1.94
N HIS A 149 -2.99 13.14 2.10
CA HIS A 149 -3.44 12.66 3.41
C HIS A 149 -2.29 12.39 4.39
N PHE A 150 -1.15 11.94 3.90
CA PHE A 150 0.03 11.63 4.73
C PHE A 150 1.10 12.74 4.73
N GLN A 151 0.73 13.97 4.35
CA GLN A 151 1.68 15.09 4.28
C GLN A 151 2.39 15.35 5.62
N ARG A 152 1.71 15.11 6.74
CA ARG A 152 2.29 15.28 8.10
C ARG A 152 3.39 14.28 8.42
N GLU A 153 3.38 13.12 7.77
CA GLU A 153 4.41 12.09 7.96
C GLU A 153 5.70 12.41 7.19
N MET A 154 5.61 13.29 6.19
CA MET A 154 6.70 13.66 5.30
C MET A 154 7.72 14.57 5.99
N SER A 155 8.99 14.32 5.73
CA SER A 155 10.08 15.23 6.12
C SER A 155 10.30 16.30 5.04
N ALA A 156 10.01 17.56 5.37
CA ALA A 156 10.21 18.69 4.45
C ALA A 156 11.66 18.80 3.94
N ARG A 157 12.66 18.43 4.75
CA ARG A 157 14.09 18.45 4.36
C ARG A 157 14.45 17.41 3.30
N ILE A 158 13.75 16.28 3.28
CA ILE A 158 14.03 15.20 2.33
C ILE A 158 13.29 15.45 1.02
N CYS A 159 12.09 16.02 1.09
CA CYS A 159 11.31 16.31 -0.10
C CYS A 159 11.62 17.70 -0.72
N SER A 160 12.44 18.54 -0.09
CA SER A 160 12.80 19.86 -0.62
C SER A 160 13.67 19.72 -1.86
N GLY A 161 13.25 20.32 -2.98
CA GLY A 161 14.00 20.31 -4.24
C GLY A 161 13.75 19.09 -5.13
N VAL A 162 12.80 18.21 -4.76
CA VAL A 162 12.34 17.15 -5.67
C VAL A 162 11.45 17.77 -6.74
N ASP A 163 11.75 17.50 -8.01
CA ASP A 163 10.84 17.78 -9.11
C ASP A 163 9.69 16.76 -9.09
N ILE A 164 8.51 17.21 -8.67
CA ILE A 164 7.36 16.36 -8.43
C ILE A 164 6.39 16.51 -9.58
N ARG A 165 6.15 15.40 -10.29
CA ARG A 165 5.14 15.32 -11.34
C ARG A 165 3.76 15.63 -10.76
N GLU A 166 2.89 16.23 -11.57
CA GLU A 166 1.52 16.52 -11.12
C GLU A 166 0.71 15.25 -10.87
N SER A 167 0.75 14.30 -11.80
CA SER A 167 -0.02 13.06 -11.77
C SER A 167 0.84 11.82 -11.97
N TRP A 168 0.26 10.65 -11.67
CA TRP A 168 0.87 9.38 -12.02
C TRP A 168 1.02 9.28 -13.54
N GLY A 169 2.22 8.98 -14.04
CA GLY A 169 2.44 8.68 -15.45
C GLY A 169 1.86 7.31 -15.86
N ALA A 170 2.06 6.90 -17.11
CA ALA A 170 1.62 5.58 -17.60
C ALA A 170 2.38 4.40 -16.96
N LEU A 171 3.62 4.62 -16.50
CA LEU A 171 4.46 3.58 -15.89
C LEU A 171 3.85 3.10 -14.57
N LEU A 172 3.51 1.81 -14.50
CA LEU A 172 2.93 1.20 -13.31
C LEU A 172 3.99 0.76 -12.31
N VAL A 173 4.93 -0.07 -12.76
CA VAL A 173 6.00 -0.68 -11.99
C VAL A 173 7.23 -0.85 -12.89
N THR A 174 8.41 -0.80 -12.30
CA THR A 174 9.65 -1.23 -12.96
C THR A 174 10.01 -2.61 -12.41
N LEU A 175 10.07 -3.62 -13.28
CA LEU A 175 10.52 -4.96 -12.89
C LEU A 175 12.04 -5.02 -13.03
N GLU A 176 12.73 -5.21 -11.92
CA GLU A 176 14.20 -5.24 -11.83
C GLU A 176 14.66 -6.62 -11.33
N GLY A 177 15.93 -6.97 -11.58
CA GLY A 177 16.54 -8.22 -11.05
C GLY A 177 17.13 -9.16 -12.11
N HIS A 178 16.94 -8.87 -13.40
CA HIS A 178 17.62 -9.60 -14.47
C HIS A 178 19.04 -9.05 -14.66
N LEU A 179 20.05 -9.93 -14.56
CA LEU A 179 21.47 -9.57 -14.77
C LEU A 179 21.87 -9.51 -16.25
N ASN A 180 21.04 -10.09 -17.13
CA ASN A 180 21.26 -10.21 -18.56
C ASN A 180 19.99 -9.80 -19.31
N SER A 181 20.07 -9.75 -20.65
CA SER A 181 18.93 -9.47 -21.53
C SER A 181 17.72 -10.34 -21.23
N VAL A 182 16.55 -9.71 -21.12
CA VAL A 182 15.26 -10.39 -20.99
C VAL A 182 14.81 -10.82 -22.39
N ASN A 183 14.68 -12.12 -22.61
CA ASN A 183 14.32 -12.67 -23.93
C ASN A 183 12.80 -12.86 -24.12
N ALA A 184 12.03 -12.88 -23.04
CA ALA A 184 10.57 -13.03 -23.06
C ALA A 184 9.94 -12.52 -21.77
N VAL A 185 8.68 -12.10 -21.86
CA VAL A 185 7.79 -11.83 -20.72
C VAL A 185 6.47 -12.55 -20.97
N ALA A 186 5.83 -13.04 -19.92
CA ALA A 186 4.51 -13.66 -20.01
C ALA A 186 3.53 -12.83 -19.18
N PHE A 187 2.29 -12.72 -19.66
CA PHE A 187 1.22 -12.04 -18.94
C PHE A 187 0.24 -13.09 -18.44
N SER A 188 -0.32 -12.89 -17.25
CA SER A 188 -1.42 -13.73 -16.81
C SER A 188 -2.63 -13.55 -17.75
N PRO A 189 -3.45 -14.60 -17.96
CA PRO A 189 -4.62 -14.51 -18.85
C PRO A 189 -5.62 -13.43 -18.45
N ASP A 190 -5.66 -13.05 -17.16
CA ASP A 190 -6.51 -11.99 -16.63
C ASP A 190 -5.85 -10.59 -16.70
N GLY A 191 -4.61 -10.48 -17.18
CA GLY A 191 -3.86 -9.22 -17.29
C GLY A 191 -3.48 -8.59 -15.95
N LYS A 192 -3.67 -9.29 -14.83
CA LYS A 192 -3.46 -8.77 -13.47
C LYS A 192 -2.04 -8.99 -12.94
N LEU A 193 -1.28 -9.89 -13.57
CA LEU A 193 0.09 -10.24 -13.20
C LEU A 193 0.97 -10.30 -14.46
N VAL A 194 2.20 -9.82 -14.34
CA VAL A 194 3.29 -9.93 -15.32
C VAL A 194 4.38 -10.80 -14.72
#